data_AF-A0A5C5YVW2-F1
#
_entry.id   AF-A0A5C5YVW2-F1
#
_cell.length_a   1.000
_cell.length_b   1.000
_cell.length_c   1.000
_cell.angle_alpha   90.00
_cell.angle_beta   90.00
_cell.angle_gamma   90.00
#
_symmetry.space_group_name_H-M   'P 1'
#
loop_
_entity.id
_entity.type
_entity.pdbx_description
1 polymer ?
#
loop_
_entity_poly.entity_id
_entity_poly.type
_entity_poly.pdbx_seq_one_letter_code
_entity_poly.pdbx_strand_id
1 'polypeptide(L)'
;MIKLAERICLLGLVASVAVLTLTALPVLWGSHLMGNTLLVHMMASGVLVFVLPALAVLWLMRTFCIGEAVGSASQLENIGFWATVVTGLLAIVTVFVCMLPVASTESMHLLVSIHAYAGFAMVPAVLLFIFGAIRLRRTKSMRSTTPG
;
A
#
# COMPACT_ATOMS: atom_id res chain seq x y z
N MET A 1 11.36 -8.01 -17.71
CA MET A 1 9.95 -8.26 -17.36
C MET A 1 9.63 -7.90 -15.90
N ILE A 2 10.44 -8.31 -14.92
CA ILE A 2 10.23 -8.01 -13.48
C ILE A 2 10.07 -6.50 -13.19
N LYS A 3 10.92 -5.64 -13.76
CA LYS A 3 10.83 -4.18 -13.59
C LYS A 3 9.53 -3.57 -14.14
N LEU A 4 8.91 -4.20 -15.14
CA LEU A 4 7.62 -3.76 -15.67
C LEU A 4 6.49 -4.19 -14.73
N ALA A 5 6.52 -5.44 -14.25
CA ALA A 5 5.57 -5.94 -13.27
C ALA A 5 5.57 -5.09 -11.99
N GLU A 6 6.75 -4.76 -11.46
CA GLU A 6 6.89 -3.86 -10.29
C GLU A 6 6.24 -2.49 -10.55
N ARG A 7 6.44 -1.88 -11.73
CA ARG A 7 5.82 -0.60 -12.09
C ARG A 7 4.31 -0.70 -12.19
N ILE A 8 3.78 -1.77 -12.77
CA ILE A 8 2.34 -2.01 -12.87
C ILE A 8 1.74 -2.17 -11.47
N CYS A 9 2.39 -2.96 -10.60
CA CYS A 9 1.97 -3.10 -9.20
C CYS A 9 2.03 -1.77 -8.44
N LEU A 10 3.09 -0.98 -8.61
CA LEU A 10 3.19 0.34 -8.00
C LEU A 10 2.07 1.28 -8.47
N LEU A 11 1.77 1.31 -9.77
CA LEU A 11 0.67 2.11 -10.30
C LEU A 11 -0.68 1.64 -9.74
N GLY A 12 -0.92 0.33 -9.69
CA GLY A 12 -2.11 -0.25 -9.08
C GLY A 12 -2.25 0.10 -7.59
N LEU A 13 -1.15 0.07 -6.84
CA LEU A 13 -1.10 0.46 -5.43
C LEU A 13 -1.47 1.93 -5.26
N VAL A 14 -0.84 2.83 -6.03
CA VAL A 14 -1.12 4.28 -5.94
C VAL A 14 -2.56 4.59 -6.33
N ALA A 15 -3.04 4.01 -7.43
CA ALA A 15 -4.40 4.22 -7.90
C ALA A 15 -5.43 3.70 -6.88
N SER A 16 -5.25 2.49 -6.36
CA SER A 16 -6.15 1.92 -5.34
C SER A 16 -6.14 2.76 -4.06
N VAL A 17 -4.97 3.10 -3.50
CA VAL A 17 -4.87 3.93 -2.29
C VAL A 17 -5.50 5.30 -2.50
N ALA A 18 -5.32 5.94 -3.65
CA ALA A 18 -5.95 7.21 -3.96
C ALA A 18 -7.49 7.09 -3.97
N VAL A 19 -8.04 6.10 -4.69
CA VAL A 19 -9.49 5.88 -4.74
C VAL A 19 -10.06 5.51 -3.37
N LEU A 20 -9.39 4.63 -2.62
CA LEU A 20 -9.81 4.20 -1.28
C LEU A 20 -9.81 5.37 -0.30
N THR A 21 -8.79 6.23 -0.37
CA THR A 21 -8.71 7.43 0.47
C THR A 21 -9.83 8.40 0.14
N LEU A 22 -10.03 8.72 -1.15
CA LEU A 22 -11.07 9.65 -1.59
C LEU A 22 -12.47 9.17 -1.23
N THR A 23 -12.75 7.88 -1.41
CA THR A 23 -14.04 7.28 -1.04
C THR A 23 -14.24 7.21 0.48
N ALA A 24 -13.17 7.11 1.28
CA ALA A 24 -13.23 7.08 2.74
C ALA A 24 -13.22 8.47 3.41
N LEU A 25 -12.92 9.55 2.69
CA LEU A 25 -12.92 10.92 3.24
C LEU A 25 -14.21 11.28 4.00
N PRO A 26 -15.43 10.97 3.53
CA PRO A 26 -16.66 11.32 4.23
C PRO A 26 -16.77 10.73 5.64
N VAL A 27 -16.05 9.62 5.91
CA VAL A 27 -16.01 8.98 7.24
C VAL A 27 -15.38 9.91 8.29
N LEU A 28 -14.44 10.78 7.89
CA LEU A 28 -13.82 11.77 8.79
C LEU A 28 -14.81 12.83 9.28
N TRP A 29 -15.89 13.09 8.52
CA TRP A 29 -16.98 14.00 8.89
C TRP A 29 -18.16 13.30 9.57
N GLY A 30 -18.00 12.04 9.99
CA GLY A 30 -19.04 11.28 10.68
C GLY A 30 -20.14 10.73 9.77
N SER A 31 -19.94 10.75 8.45
CA SER A 31 -20.86 10.13 7.50
C SER A 31 -20.49 8.67 7.20
N HIS A 32 -21.47 7.87 6.79
CA HIS A 32 -21.26 6.46 6.44
C HIS A 32 -21.06 6.26 4.93
N LEU A 33 -20.21 5.31 4.56
CA LEU A 33 -20.08 4.83 3.18
C LEU A 33 -21.37 4.12 2.75
N MET A 34 -22.11 4.70 1.82
CA MET A 34 -23.34 4.11 1.28
C MET A 34 -23.38 4.15 -0.25
N GLY A 35 -24.20 3.29 -0.84
CA GLY A 35 -24.50 3.28 -2.27
C GLY A 35 -23.27 3.09 -3.17
N ASN A 36 -23.18 3.90 -4.22
CA ASN A 36 -22.14 3.77 -5.25
C ASN A 36 -20.71 4.00 -4.70
N THR A 37 -20.55 4.86 -3.70
CA THR A 37 -19.23 5.13 -3.08
C THR A 37 -18.69 3.89 -2.37
N LEU A 38 -19.56 3.15 -1.66
CA LEU A 38 -19.19 1.88 -1.03
C LEU A 38 -18.78 0.84 -2.09
N LEU A 39 -19.53 0.75 -3.19
CA LEU A 39 -19.22 -0.18 -4.28
C LEU A 39 -17.83 0.13 -4.88
N VAL A 40 -17.55 1.40 -5.19
CA VAL A 40 -16.24 1.83 -5.71
C VAL A 40 -15.13 1.54 -4.70
N HIS A 41 -15.37 1.79 -3.41
CA HIS A 41 -14.42 1.46 -2.34
C HIS A 41 -14.12 -0.04 -2.31
N MET A 42 -15.14 -0.90 -2.34
CA MET A 42 -14.95 -2.36 -2.33
C MET A 42 -14.23 -2.87 -3.60
N MET A 43 -14.52 -2.32 -4.77
CA MET A 43 -13.81 -2.67 -6.01
C MET A 43 -12.32 -2.28 -5.94
N ALA A 44 -12.01 -1.08 -5.46
CA ALA A 44 -10.63 -0.63 -5.28
C ALA A 44 -9.88 -1.46 -4.23
N SER A 45 -10.58 -1.90 -3.17
CA SER A 45 -10.02 -2.82 -2.16
C SER A 45 -9.63 -4.15 -2.78
N GLY A 46 -10.43 -4.68 -3.73
CA GLY A 46 -10.08 -5.88 -4.48
C GLY A 46 -8.74 -5.75 -5.19
N VAL A 47 -8.49 -4.62 -5.87
CA VAL A 47 -7.19 -4.36 -6.52
C VAL A 47 -6.06 -4.33 -5.49
N LEU A 48 -6.25 -3.64 -4.35
CA LEU A 48 -5.24 -3.54 -3.31
C LEU A 48 -4.87 -4.92 -2.72
N VAL A 49 -5.86 -5.79 -2.49
CA VAL A 49 -5.68 -7.14 -1.94
C VAL A 49 -4.78 -8.00 -2.81
N PHE A 50 -4.80 -7.85 -4.14
CA PHE A 50 -3.91 -8.59 -5.04
C PHE A 50 -2.57 -7.89 -5.26
N VAL A 51 -2.60 -6.56 -5.44
CA VAL A 51 -1.41 -5.79 -5.81
C VAL A 51 -0.40 -5.72 -4.66
N LEU A 52 -0.87 -5.55 -3.41
CA LEU A 52 0.04 -5.39 -2.27
C LEU A 52 0.88 -6.66 -2.02
N PRO A 53 0.31 -7.89 -1.93
CA PRO A 53 1.10 -9.11 -1.81
C PRO A 53 2.01 -9.36 -3.02
N ALA A 54 1.51 -9.11 -4.24
CA ALA A 54 2.33 -9.25 -5.45
C ALA A 54 3.55 -8.33 -5.42
N LEU A 55 3.36 -7.07 -5.02
CA LEU A 55 4.43 -6.11 -4.86
C LEU A 55 5.42 -6.55 -3.77
N ALA A 56 4.92 -7.06 -2.65
CA ALA A 56 5.75 -7.56 -1.55
C ALA A 56 6.64 -8.73 -2.01
N VAL A 57 6.07 -9.70 -2.73
CA VAL A 57 6.81 -10.84 -3.28
C VAL A 57 7.86 -10.38 -4.29
N LEU A 58 7.49 -9.49 -5.24
CA LEU A 58 8.43 -8.97 -6.23
C LEU A 58 9.59 -8.22 -5.57
N TRP A 59 9.31 -7.44 -4.53
CA TRP A 59 10.32 -6.71 -3.78
C TRP A 59 11.25 -7.66 -3.00
N LEU A 60 10.72 -8.69 -2.35
CA LEU A 60 11.51 -9.73 -1.69
C LEU A 60 12.36 -10.52 -2.70
N MET A 61 11.80 -10.92 -3.85
CA MET A 61 12.55 -11.63 -4.89
C MET A 61 13.72 -10.80 -5.42
N ARG A 62 13.52 -9.48 -5.62
CA ARG A 62 14.61 -8.57 -6.01
C ARG A 62 15.73 -8.55 -4.96
N THR A 63 15.35 -8.48 -3.69
CA THR A 63 16.26 -8.40 -2.55
C THR A 63 17.04 -9.69 -2.31
N PHE A 64 16.38 -10.86 -2.35
CA PHE A 64 16.97 -12.13 -1.94
C PHE A 64 17.45 -13.01 -3.11
N CYS A 65 16.77 -13.00 -4.25
CA CYS A 65 17.06 -13.94 -5.35
C CYS A 65 17.94 -13.33 -6.43
N ILE A 66 17.76 -12.03 -6.74
CA ILE A 66 18.46 -11.37 -7.86
C ILE A 66 19.78 -10.75 -7.40
N GLY A 67 19.99 -10.60 -6.09
CA GLY A 67 21.22 -10.03 -5.54
C GLY A 67 21.43 -8.56 -5.92
N GLU A 68 20.39 -7.84 -6.35
CA GLU A 68 20.46 -6.38 -6.40
C GLU A 68 20.62 -5.92 -4.94
N ALA A 69 21.86 -5.58 -4.56
CA ALA A 69 22.24 -5.34 -3.18
C ALA A 69 21.24 -4.43 -2.48
N VAL A 70 20.77 -4.84 -1.30
CA VAL A 70 19.92 -4.05 -0.40
C VAL A 70 20.49 -2.64 -0.16
N GLY A 71 21.80 -2.46 -0.31
CA GLY A 71 22.48 -1.15 -0.28
C GLY A 71 22.12 -0.19 -1.41
N SER A 72 21.39 -0.63 -2.43
CA SER A 72 20.78 0.23 -3.44
C SER A 72 19.54 0.94 -2.91
N ALA A 73 18.68 0.26 -2.13
CA ALA A 73 17.45 0.88 -1.66
C ALA A 73 17.76 1.93 -0.59
N SER A 74 17.19 3.13 -0.70
CA SER A 74 17.35 4.11 0.37
C SER A 74 16.65 3.60 1.64
N GLN A 75 17.18 3.89 2.83
CA GLN A 75 16.50 3.53 4.09
C GLN A 75 15.04 4.01 4.11
N LEU A 76 14.76 5.15 3.47
CA LEU A 76 13.43 5.70 3.31
C LEU A 76 12.50 4.81 2.46
N GLU A 77 13.01 4.23 1.38
CA GLU A 77 12.26 3.28 0.54
C GLU A 77 11.90 2.04 1.34
N ASN A 78 12.85 1.49 2.11
CA ASN A 78 12.62 0.30 2.94
C ASN A 78 11.59 0.56 4.05
N ILE A 79 11.70 1.68 4.76
CA ILE A 79 10.77 2.07 5.81
C ILE A 79 9.37 2.27 5.21
N GLY A 80 9.27 3.02 4.11
CA GLY A 80 7.99 3.25 3.43
C GLY A 80 7.35 1.96 2.91
N PHE A 81 8.16 1.05 2.34
CA PHE A 81 7.71 -0.26 1.87
C PHE A 81 7.12 -1.08 3.01
N TRP A 82 7.88 -1.28 4.11
CA TRP A 82 7.42 -2.07 5.24
C TRP A 82 6.22 -1.45 5.94
N ALA A 83 6.21 -0.13 6.11
CA ALA A 83 5.04 0.58 6.63
C ALA A 83 3.81 0.31 5.75
N THR A 84 3.96 0.41 4.42
CA THR A 84 2.87 0.16 3.46
C THR A 84 2.36 -1.28 3.57
N VAL A 85 3.26 -2.27 3.63
CA VAL A 85 2.89 -3.68 3.76
C VAL A 85 2.15 -3.92 5.07
N VAL A 86 2.66 -3.43 6.20
CA VAL A 86 2.05 -3.64 7.52
C VAL A 86 0.67 -2.98 7.59
N THR A 87 0.54 -1.70 7.23
CA THR A 87 -0.74 -1.00 7.28
C THR A 87 -1.75 -1.60 6.30
N GLY A 88 -1.29 -2.00 5.12
CA GLY A 88 -2.15 -2.63 4.12
C GLY A 88 -2.65 -4.00 4.54
N LEU A 89 -1.77 -4.86 5.06
CA LEU A 89 -2.17 -6.17 5.57
C LEU A 89 -3.11 -6.02 6.77
N LEU A 90 -2.87 -5.07 7.66
CA LEU A 90 -3.78 -4.79 8.77
C LEU A 90 -5.17 -4.35 8.28
N ALA A 91 -5.22 -3.46 7.29
CA ALA A 91 -6.48 -3.03 6.67
C ALA A 91 -7.22 -4.19 5.97
N ILE A 92 -6.48 -5.09 5.31
CA ILE A 92 -7.05 -6.27 4.65
C ILE A 92 -7.61 -7.25 5.68
N VAL A 93 -6.80 -7.62 6.68
CA VAL A 93 -7.17 -8.59 7.71
C VAL A 93 -8.39 -8.13 8.49
N THR A 94 -8.45 -6.86 8.87
CA THR A 94 -9.60 -6.31 9.63
C THR A 94 -10.93 -6.48 8.89
N VAL A 95 -10.97 -6.23 7.58
CA VAL A 95 -12.20 -6.43 6.78
C VAL A 95 -12.55 -7.89 6.63
N PHE A 96 -11.57 -8.76 6.34
CA PHE A 96 -11.84 -10.19 6.22
C PHE A 96 -12.36 -10.77 7.54
N VAL A 97 -11.79 -10.37 8.68
CA VAL A 97 -12.26 -10.81 10.00
C VAL A 97 -13.67 -10.28 10.30
N CYS A 98 -13.99 -9.04 9.92
CA CYS A 98 -15.36 -8.51 10.01
C CYS A 98 -16.40 -9.30 9.22
N MET A 99 -15.99 -9.95 8.13
CA MET A 99 -16.89 -10.75 7.28
C MET A 99 -17.07 -12.19 7.79
N LEU A 100 -16.27 -12.64 8.76
CA LEU A 100 -16.42 -13.98 9.34
C LEU A 100 -17.56 -14.00 10.38
N PRO A 101 -18.36 -15.08 10.46
CA PRO A 101 -19.50 -15.20 11.38
C PRO A 101 -19.09 -15.45 12.84
N VAL A 102 -17.90 -15.02 13.24
CA VAL A 102 -17.32 -15.18 14.59
C VAL A 102 -17.19 -13.86 15.35
N ALA A 103 -17.23 -12.72 14.65
CA ALA A 103 -17.12 -11.42 15.31
C ALA A 103 -18.46 -11.01 15.95
N SER A 104 -18.43 -10.68 17.25
CA SER A 104 -19.57 -10.02 17.90
C SER A 104 -19.79 -8.62 17.33
N THR A 105 -20.96 -8.01 17.55
CA THR A 105 -21.26 -6.64 17.13
C THR A 105 -20.25 -5.63 17.66
N GLU A 106 -19.83 -5.78 18.91
CA GLU A 106 -18.79 -4.94 19.52
C GLU A 106 -17.44 -5.13 18.82
N SER A 107 -17.06 -6.37 18.52
CA SER A 107 -15.83 -6.69 17.78
C SER A 107 -15.84 -6.08 16.37
N MET A 108 -16.99 -6.09 15.68
CA MET A 108 -17.12 -5.47 14.36
C MET A 108 -16.85 -3.97 14.39
N HIS A 109 -17.38 -3.24 15.37
CA HIS A 109 -17.12 -1.80 15.52
C HIS A 109 -15.63 -1.51 15.74
N LEU A 110 -14.98 -2.30 16.60
CA LEU A 110 -13.55 -2.18 16.85
C LEU A 110 -12.74 -2.48 15.60
N LEU A 111 -13.01 -3.57 14.89
CA LEU A 111 -12.33 -3.93 13.65
C LEU A 111 -12.51 -2.86 12.56
N VAL A 112 -13.70 -2.27 12.43
CA VAL A 112 -13.96 -1.15 11.50
C VAL A 112 -13.15 0.08 11.86
N SER A 113 -13.01 0.40 13.16
CA SER A 113 -12.15 1.51 13.59
C SER A 113 -10.68 1.26 13.26
N ILE A 114 -10.17 0.05 13.50
CA ILE A 114 -8.79 -0.34 13.18
C ILE A 114 -8.58 -0.30 11.67
N HIS A 115 -9.55 -0.78 10.88
CA HIS A 115 -9.53 -0.70 9.42
C HIS A 115 -9.39 0.75 8.95
N ALA A 116 -10.18 1.67 9.50
CA ALA A 116 -10.11 3.08 9.15
C ALA A 116 -8.74 3.68 9.48
N TYR A 117 -8.22 3.47 10.69
CA TYR A 117 -6.89 3.96 11.07
C TYR A 117 -5.77 3.36 10.22
N ALA A 118 -5.82 2.05 9.95
CA ALA A 118 -4.85 1.35 9.11
C ALA A 118 -4.88 1.88 7.66
N GLY A 119 -6.08 2.07 7.11
CA GLY A 119 -6.29 2.62 5.78
C GLY A 119 -5.73 4.04 5.64
N PHE A 120 -6.01 4.93 6.59
CA PHE A 120 -5.45 6.29 6.57
C PHE A 120 -3.94 6.33 6.83
N ALA A 121 -3.41 5.46 7.71
CA ALA A 121 -1.97 5.35 7.96
C ALA A 121 -1.20 4.83 6.73
N MET A 122 -1.86 4.11 5.84
CA MET A 122 -1.27 3.63 4.59
C MET A 122 -0.91 4.77 3.63
N VAL A 123 -1.65 5.88 3.65
CA VAL A 123 -1.40 7.04 2.77
C VAL A 123 0.00 7.62 2.95
N PRO A 124 0.42 8.07 4.15
CA PRO A 124 1.79 8.57 4.35
C PRO A 124 2.84 7.48 4.14
N ALA A 125 2.54 6.20 4.42
CA ALA A 125 3.46 5.10 4.16
C ALA A 125 3.77 4.92 2.66
N VAL A 126 2.73 4.98 1.82
CA VAL A 126 2.85 4.91 0.36
C VAL A 126 3.60 6.13 -0.18
N LEU A 127 3.32 7.33 0.34
CA LEU A 127 4.04 8.55 -0.04
C LEU A 127 5.53 8.45 0.29
N LEU A 128 5.88 7.98 1.49
CA LEU A 128 7.27 7.73 1.90
C LEU A 128 7.95 6.72 0.99
N PHE A 129 7.26 5.63 0.65
CA PHE A 129 7.78 4.60 -0.24
C PHE A 129 8.08 5.15 -1.64
N ILE A 130 7.13 5.86 -2.25
CA ILE A 130 7.30 6.49 -3.57
C ILE A 130 8.42 7.51 -3.54
N PHE A 131 8.47 8.35 -2.52
CA PHE A 131 9.50 9.38 -2.39
C PHE A 131 10.90 8.75 -2.27
N GLY A 132 11.05 7.70 -1.46
CA GLY A 132 12.29 6.92 -1.36
C GLY A 132 12.71 6.34 -2.71
N ALA A 133 11.77 5.74 -3.45
CA ALA A 133 12.02 5.14 -4.76
C ALA A 133 12.41 6.18 -5.82
N ILE A 134 11.78 7.37 -5.83
CA ILE A 134 12.11 8.46 -6.76
C ILE A 134 13.48 9.05 -6.44
N ARG A 135 13.77 9.34 -5.16
CA ARG A 135 15.04 9.92 -4.72
C ARG A 135 16.21 9.05 -5.13
N LEU A 136 16.08 7.74 -4.96
CA LEU A 136 17.11 6.78 -5.35
C LEU A 136 17.38 6.77 -6.86
N ARG A 137 16.32 6.84 -7.68
CA ARG A 137 16.48 6.86 -9.15
C ARG A 137 17.22 8.12 -9.61
N ARG A 138 16.93 9.26 -8.99
CA ARG A 138 17.62 10.54 -9.27
C ARG A 138 19.11 10.47 -8.93
N THR A 139 19.48 9.91 -7.78
CA THR A 139 20.91 9.80 -7.40
C THR A 139 21.70 8.88 -8.32
N LYS A 140 21.11 7.76 -8.76
CA LYS A 140 21.76 6.89 -9.76
C LYS A 140 21.96 7.57 -11.11
N SER A 141 20.99 8.38 -11.56
CA SER A 141 21.09 9.10 -12.84
C SER A 141 22.19 10.17 -12.86
N MET A 142 22.45 10.85 -11.73
CA MET A 142 23.51 11.87 -11.65
C MET A 142 24.92 11.25 -11.62
N ARG A 143 25.06 10.04 -11.08
CA ARG A 143 26.34 9.34 -10.98
C ARG A 143 26.81 8.77 -12.33
N SER A 144 25.90 8.52 -13.27
CA SER A 144 26.27 8.03 -14.61
C SER A 144 26.71 9.13 -15.59
N THR A 145 26.44 10.41 -15.29
CA THR A 145 26.78 11.56 -16.15
C THR A 145 28.08 12.26 -15.76
N THR A 146 28.76 11.78 -14.71
CA THR A 146 30.11 12.24 -14.32
C THR A 146 31.12 11.14 -14.65
N PRO A 147 31.70 11.13 -15.87
CA PRO A 147 32.86 10.29 -16.15
C PRO A 147 34.03 10.83 -15.31
N GLY A 148 34.46 10.04 -14.33
CA GLY A 148 35.75 10.21 -13.66
C GLY A 148 36.86 9.60 -14.50
#